data_AF-A0A495YA62-F1
#
_entry.id   AF-A0A495YA62-F1
#
_cell.length_a   1.000
_cell.length_b   1.000
_cell.length_c   1.000
_cell.angle_alpha   90.00
_cell.angle_beta   90.00
_cell.angle_gamma   90.00
#
_symmetry.space_group_name_H-M   'P 1'
#
loop_
_entity.id
_entity.type
_entity.pdbx_description
1 polymer ?
#
loop_
_entity_poly.entity_id
_entity_poly.type
_entity_poly.pdbx_seq_one_letter_code
_entity_poly.pdbx_strand_id
1 'polypeptide(L)'
;MGINSSMDPYIKPLYWLGSERKDLKAMPEAVQDTLGYALYLAQTGRKHDQAKPLKGFGSAGVLEIVESEDNGTYRAVYTVKLGNSVYVLHCFQKKSSCGIATPRPDSALVRERLKAAEAHAQGERR
;
A
#
# COMPACT_ATOMS: atom_id res chain seq x y z
N MET A 1 41.91 2.85 4.66
CA MET A 1 40.80 2.74 3.69
C MET A 1 39.53 2.62 4.50
N GLY A 2 38.82 3.73 4.73
CA GLY A 2 37.58 3.72 5.50
C GLY A 2 36.47 3.14 4.66
N ILE A 3 35.95 1.97 5.04
CA ILE A 3 34.66 1.52 4.56
C ILE A 3 33.60 2.37 5.27
N ASN A 4 32.93 3.23 4.52
CA ASN A 4 31.80 4.02 5.02
C ASN A 4 30.69 3.07 5.49
N SER A 5 30.63 2.81 6.79
CA SER A 5 29.54 2.10 7.46
C SER A 5 28.33 3.03 7.65
N SER A 6 27.69 3.50 6.57
CA SER A 6 26.47 4.33 6.68
C SER A 6 25.42 4.07 5.58
N MET A 7 25.34 2.85 5.05
CA MET A 7 24.23 2.42 4.19
C MET A 7 23.58 1.18 4.79
N ASP A 8 23.05 1.28 6.00
CA ASP A 8 21.80 0.57 6.26
C ASP A 8 20.77 1.25 5.35
N PRO A 9 20.22 0.57 4.32
CA PRO A 9 19.15 1.17 3.54
C PRO A 9 18.03 1.44 4.54
N TYR A 10 17.76 2.71 4.86
CA TYR A 10 16.71 3.08 5.80
C TYR A 10 15.39 2.53 5.24
N ILE A 11 14.96 1.39 5.77
CA ILE A 11 13.69 0.77 5.41
C ILE A 11 12.61 1.60 6.10
N LYS A 12 11.80 2.29 5.32
CA LYS A 12 10.69 3.06 5.87
C LYS A 12 9.76 2.15 6.67
N PRO A 13 9.32 2.54 7.88
CA PRO A 13 8.33 1.77 8.62
C PRO A 13 7.05 1.58 7.80
N LEU A 14 6.45 0.39 7.91
CA LEU A 14 5.20 0.03 7.25
C LEU A 14 4.08 -0.06 8.28
N TYR A 15 3.11 0.84 8.17
CA TYR A 15 1.95 0.89 9.04
C TYR A 15 0.73 0.32 8.34
N TRP A 16 -0.01 -0.53 9.04
CA TRP A 16 -1.25 -1.15 8.56
C TRP A 16 -2.43 -0.45 9.21
N LEU A 17 -3.38 0.05 8.41
CA LEU A 17 -4.58 0.72 8.93
C LEU A 17 -5.71 -0.28 9.08
N GLY A 18 -6.20 -0.53 10.29
CA GLY A 18 -7.31 -1.47 10.51
C GLY A 18 -6.85 -2.94 10.39
N SER A 19 -7.61 -3.77 9.67
CA SER A 19 -7.39 -5.22 9.58
C SER A 19 -6.50 -5.67 8.41
N GLU A 20 -5.94 -4.74 7.64
CA GLU A 20 -5.41 -5.06 6.30
C GLU A 20 -4.25 -6.04 6.29
N ARG A 21 -3.47 -6.10 7.37
CA ARG A 21 -2.42 -7.13 7.51
C ARG A 21 -3.02 -8.54 7.57
N LYS A 22 -4.16 -8.69 8.26
CA LYS A 22 -4.90 -9.96 8.33
C LYS A 22 -5.56 -10.25 6.99
N ASP A 23 -6.12 -9.23 6.34
CA ASP A 23 -6.78 -9.38 5.05
C ASP A 23 -5.78 -9.82 3.95
N LEU A 24 -4.57 -9.24 3.92
CA LEU A 24 -3.48 -9.71 3.06
C LEU A 24 -3.13 -11.17 3.37
N LYS A 25 -2.96 -11.53 4.64
CA LYS A 25 -2.62 -12.91 5.06
C LYS A 25 -3.69 -13.96 4.73
N ALA A 26 -4.92 -13.54 4.44
CA ALA A 26 -5.99 -14.43 4.03
C ALA A 26 -6.04 -14.64 2.50
N MET A 27 -5.21 -13.94 1.73
CA MET A 27 -5.12 -14.10 0.27
C MET A 27 -4.32 -15.35 -0.13
N PRO A 28 -4.40 -15.82 -1.39
CA PRO A 28 -3.53 -16.87 -1.90
C PRO A 28 -2.04 -16.53 -1.71
N GLU A 29 -1.20 -17.54 -1.53
CA GLU A 29 0.25 -17.37 -1.27
C GLU A 29 0.95 -16.54 -2.34
N ALA A 30 0.71 -16.83 -3.63
CA ALA A 30 1.27 -16.08 -4.74
C ALA A 30 0.89 -14.58 -4.71
N VAL A 31 -0.33 -14.26 -4.26
CA VAL A 31 -0.78 -12.87 -4.07
C VAL A 31 -0.07 -12.22 -2.90
N GLN A 32 0.11 -12.95 -1.79
CA GLN A 32 0.84 -12.46 -0.63
C GLN A 32 2.28 -12.12 -1.00
N ASP A 33 2.94 -12.97 -1.79
CA ASP A 33 4.32 -12.76 -2.23
C ASP A 33 4.44 -11.51 -3.10
N THR A 34 3.59 -11.37 -4.12
CA THR A 34 3.66 -10.21 -5.02
C THR A 34 3.33 -8.91 -4.31
N LEU A 35 2.23 -8.86 -3.55
CA LEU A 35 1.84 -7.66 -2.82
C LEU A 35 2.84 -7.33 -1.71
N GLY A 36 3.33 -8.34 -0.98
CA GLY A 36 4.34 -8.19 0.06
C GLY A 36 5.66 -7.66 -0.49
N TYR A 37 6.15 -8.22 -1.60
CA TYR A 37 7.36 -7.75 -2.26
C TYR A 37 7.22 -6.31 -2.76
N ALA A 38 6.07 -5.97 -3.34
CA ALA A 38 5.81 -4.61 -3.79
C ALA A 38 5.76 -3.59 -2.64
N LEU A 39 5.19 -3.96 -1.49
CA LEU A 39 5.24 -3.13 -0.27
C LEU A 39 6.67 -3.00 0.27
N TYR A 40 7.44 -4.09 0.28
CA TYR A 40 8.85 -4.04 0.65
C TYR A 40 9.65 -3.07 -0.25
N LEU A 41 9.46 -3.14 -1.57
CA LEU A 41 10.07 -2.17 -2.49
C LEU A 41 9.70 -0.72 -2.14
N ALA A 42 8.43 -0.47 -1.80
CA ALA A 42 7.99 0.85 -1.36
C ALA A 42 8.70 1.31 -0.08
N GLN A 43 8.95 0.39 0.87
CA GLN A 43 9.71 0.70 2.09
C GLN A 43 11.17 1.05 1.79
N THR A 44 11.78 0.43 0.77
CA THR A 44 13.15 0.76 0.35
C THR A 44 13.22 1.96 -0.60
N GLY A 45 12.12 2.71 -0.78
CA GLY A 45 12.05 3.85 -1.69
C GLY A 45 12.01 3.49 -3.18
N ARG A 46 11.86 2.20 -3.51
CA ARG A 46 11.66 1.70 -4.87
C ARG A 46 10.16 1.58 -5.18
N LYS A 47 9.83 1.27 -6.43
CA LYS A 47 8.46 1.05 -6.87
C LYS A 47 8.37 -0.28 -7.63
N HIS A 48 7.37 -1.08 -7.33
CA HIS A 48 7.05 -2.27 -8.11
C HIS A 48 6.50 -1.86 -9.49
N ASP A 49 6.75 -2.67 -10.53
CA ASP A 49 6.38 -2.34 -11.90
C ASP A 49 4.85 -2.27 -12.10
N GLN A 50 4.11 -3.12 -11.38
CA GLN A 50 2.64 -3.10 -11.38
C GLN A 50 2.03 -1.95 -10.54
N ALA A 51 2.83 -1.25 -9.73
CA ALA A 51 2.31 -0.20 -8.85
C ALA A 51 1.98 1.07 -9.64
N LYS A 52 0.70 1.47 -9.58
CA LYS A 52 0.15 2.59 -10.34
C LYS A 52 -0.60 3.57 -9.44
N PRO A 53 -0.66 4.87 -9.80
CA PRO A 53 -1.47 5.83 -9.06
C PRO A 53 -2.95 5.46 -9.04
N LEU A 54 -3.56 5.46 -7.85
CA LEU A 54 -4.99 5.28 -7.71
C LEU A 54 -5.71 6.57 -8.09
N LYS A 55 -6.59 6.50 -9.10
CA LYS A 55 -7.32 7.67 -9.60
C LYS A 55 -8.27 8.24 -8.52
N GLY A 56 -8.42 9.57 -8.51
CA GLY A 56 -9.32 10.26 -7.58
C GLY A 56 -8.71 10.63 -6.22
N PHE A 57 -7.43 10.33 -6.00
CA PHE A 57 -6.68 10.66 -4.77
C PHE A 57 -5.63 11.78 -4.95
N GLY A 58 -5.59 12.40 -6.14
CA GLY A 58 -4.86 13.65 -6.39
C GLY A 58 -3.39 13.63 -5.93
N SER A 59 -2.98 14.68 -5.20
CA SER A 59 -1.62 14.88 -4.72
C SER A 59 -1.23 13.96 -3.56
N ALA A 60 -2.18 13.27 -2.92
CA ALA A 60 -1.94 12.40 -1.76
C ALA A 60 -1.03 11.20 -2.06
N GLY A 61 -0.76 10.92 -3.34
CA GLY A 61 0.24 9.92 -3.73
C GLY A 61 -0.16 8.49 -3.36
N VAL A 62 -1.46 8.21 -3.42
CA VAL A 62 -1.99 6.87 -3.19
C VAL A 62 -1.69 6.01 -4.42
N LEU A 63 -1.05 4.87 -4.17
CA LEU A 63 -0.69 3.86 -5.16
C LEU A 63 -1.52 2.61 -4.92
N GLU A 64 -1.80 1.87 -6.00
CA GLU A 64 -2.35 0.52 -5.93
C GLU A 64 -1.43 -0.47 -6.65
N ILE A 65 -1.30 -1.67 -6.08
CA ILE A 65 -0.80 -2.87 -6.77
C ILE A 65 -1.99 -3.76 -7.05
N VAL A 66 -2.02 -4.38 -8.22
CA VAL A 66 -3.08 -5.28 -8.67
C VAL A 66 -2.45 -6.60 -9.05
N GLU A 67 -2.91 -7.69 -8.44
CA GLU A 67 -2.48 -9.05 -8.76
C GLU A 67 -3.71 -9.91 -9.11
N SER A 68 -3.59 -10.82 -10.07
CA SER A 68 -4.70 -11.60 -10.58
C SER A 68 -4.41 -13.09 -10.50
N GLU A 69 -5.32 -13.83 -9.87
CA GLU A 69 -5.30 -15.28 -9.75
C GLU A 69 -6.59 -15.86 -10.32
N ASP A 70 -6.63 -17.20 -10.47
CA ASP A 70 -7.78 -17.92 -11.02
C ASP A 70 -9.12 -17.61 -10.31
N ASN A 71 -9.05 -17.31 -9.01
CA ASN A 71 -10.22 -17.05 -8.17
C ASN A 71 -10.58 -15.56 -8.04
N GLY A 72 -9.85 -14.64 -8.66
CA GLY A 72 -10.17 -13.22 -8.68
C GLY A 72 -8.98 -12.27 -8.77
N THR A 73 -9.27 -10.97 -8.68
CA THR A 73 -8.26 -9.91 -8.70
C THR A 73 -8.10 -9.31 -7.31
N TYR A 74 -6.88 -9.24 -6.83
CA TYR A 74 -6.50 -8.72 -5.52
C TYR A 74 -5.81 -7.37 -5.67
N ARG A 75 -6.03 -6.49 -4.70
CA ARG A 75 -5.42 -5.16 -4.70
C ARG A 75 -4.89 -4.80 -3.33
N ALA A 76 -3.73 -4.17 -3.31
CA ALA A 76 -3.22 -3.44 -2.14
C ALA A 76 -3.10 -1.96 -2.48
N VAL A 77 -3.65 -1.11 -1.62
CA VAL A 77 -3.64 0.36 -1.73
C VAL A 77 -2.80 0.92 -0.60
N TYR A 78 -1.85 1.79 -0.93
CA TYR A 78 -0.91 2.34 0.03
C TYR A 78 -0.47 3.76 -0.34
N THR A 79 0.12 4.49 0.61
CA THR A 79 0.76 5.79 0.36
C THR A 79 2.18 5.83 0.91
N VAL A 80 3.04 6.57 0.22
CA VAL A 80 4.46 6.78 0.56
C VAL A 80 4.78 8.26 0.79
N LYS A 81 3.78 9.14 0.72
CA LYS A 81 3.96 10.61 0.80
C LYS A 81 3.83 11.18 2.21
N LEU A 82 3.54 10.33 3.20
CA LEU A 82 3.31 10.75 4.57
C LEU A 82 4.57 10.52 5.41
N GLY A 83 5.38 11.56 5.53
CA GLY A 83 6.65 11.51 6.26
C GLY A 83 7.61 10.50 5.64
N ASN A 84 8.33 9.77 6.49
CA ASN A 84 9.28 8.75 6.07
C ASN A 84 8.72 7.33 6.20
N SER A 85 7.42 7.16 5.98
CA SER A 85 6.69 5.92 6.29
C SER A 85 5.83 5.47 5.12
N VAL A 86 5.53 4.18 5.07
CA VAL A 86 4.58 3.58 4.13
C VAL A 86 3.32 3.21 4.89
N TYR A 87 2.16 3.64 4.43
CA TYR A 87 0.88 3.30 5.05
C TYR A 87 0.07 2.43 4.11
N VAL A 88 -0.26 1.21 4.53
CA VAL A 88 -1.17 0.31 3.81
C VAL A 88 -2.59 0.64 4.22
N LEU A 89 -3.35 1.17 3.27
CA LEU A 89 -4.70 1.68 3.46
C LEU A 89 -5.75 0.60 3.24
N HIS A 90 -5.55 -0.30 2.28
CA HIS A 90 -6.53 -1.37 2.01
C HIS A 90 -5.94 -2.53 1.21
N CYS A 91 -6.27 -3.75 1.57
CA CYS A 91 -5.98 -5.01 0.90
C CYS A 91 -7.31 -5.75 0.69
N PHE A 92 -7.73 -5.95 -0.55
CA PHE A 92 -9.03 -6.56 -0.83
C PHE A 92 -9.03 -7.39 -2.11
N GLN A 93 -9.91 -8.39 -2.15
CA GLN A 93 -10.25 -9.10 -3.37
C GLN A 93 -11.39 -8.37 -4.07
N LYS A 94 -11.14 -7.83 -5.25
CA LYS A 94 -12.19 -7.33 -6.13
C LYS A 94 -12.98 -8.52 -6.68
N LYS A 95 -14.10 -8.85 -6.05
CA LYS A 95 -15.08 -9.80 -6.60
C LYS A 95 -15.81 -9.12 -7.77
N SER A 96 -15.89 -9.83 -8.89
CA SER A 96 -16.36 -9.38 -10.20
C SER A 96 -17.61 -8.48 -10.12
N SER A 97 -17.37 -7.17 -10.24
CA SER A 97 -18.36 -6.20 -10.70
C SER A 97 -17.82 -5.58 -11.98
N CYS A 98 -18.68 -5.51 -12.99
CA CYS A 98 -18.39 -5.01 -14.32
C CYS A 98 -17.72 -3.62 -14.24
N GLY A 99 -16.45 -3.52 -14.70
CA GLY A 99 -15.68 -2.26 -14.75
C GLY A 99 -14.28 -2.32 -14.11
N ILE A 100 -13.37 -1.46 -14.58
CA ILE A 100 -11.98 -1.37 -14.09
C ILE A 100 -11.88 -0.55 -12.79
N ALA A 101 -12.89 0.28 -12.52
CA ALA A 101 -12.95 1.18 -11.38
C ALA A 101 -12.99 0.43 -10.05
N THR A 102 -12.29 0.99 -9.05
CA THR A 102 -12.41 0.58 -7.65
C THR A 102 -13.86 0.84 -7.19
N PRO A 103 -14.54 -0.15 -6.58
CA PRO A 103 -15.90 0.03 -6.07
C PRO A 103 -16.02 1.28 -5.17
N ARG A 104 -17.16 1.99 -5.25
CA ARG A 104 -17.40 3.19 -4.45
C ARG A 104 -17.20 2.96 -2.94
N PRO A 105 -17.65 1.84 -2.34
CA PRO A 105 -17.40 1.55 -0.92
C PRO A 105 -15.91 1.51 -0.57
N ASP A 106 -15.10 0.82 -1.37
CA ASP A 106 -13.64 0.71 -1.15
C ASP A 106 -12.96 2.08 -1.28
N SER A 107 -13.42 2.92 -2.21
CA SER A 107 -12.87 4.27 -2.37
C SER A 107 -13.15 5.18 -1.17
N ALA A 108 -14.32 5.03 -0.53
CA ALA A 108 -14.67 5.78 0.67
C ALA A 108 -13.82 5.32 1.87
N LEU A 109 -13.65 4.02 2.02
CA LEU A 109 -12.82 3.42 3.07
C LEU A 109 -11.34 3.85 2.95
N VAL A 110 -10.80 3.86 1.72
CA VAL A 110 -9.43 4.35 1.49
C VAL A 110 -9.29 5.83 1.87
N ARG A 111 -10.29 6.68 1.60
CA ARG A 111 -10.27 8.10 2.00
C ARG A 111 -10.27 8.26 3.52
N GLU A 112 -11.10 7.50 4.21
CA GLU A 112 -11.18 7.51 5.68
C GLU A 112 -9.83 7.12 6.29
N ARG A 113 -9.24 6.01 5.82
CA ARG A 113 -7.96 5.52 6.33
C ARG A 113 -6.79 6.41 5.95
N LEU A 114 -6.84 7.07 4.80
CA LEU A 114 -5.86 8.08 4.43
C LEU A 114 -5.87 9.25 5.43
N LYS A 115 -7.05 9.72 5.83
CA LYS A 115 -7.17 10.78 6.85
C LYS A 115 -6.60 10.34 8.20
N ALA A 116 -6.83 9.07 8.59
CA ALA A 116 -6.23 8.51 9.81
C ALA A 116 -4.69 8.44 9.71
N ALA A 117 -4.16 8.04 8.56
CA ALA A 117 -2.72 8.00 8.31
C ALA A 117 -2.10 9.41 8.34
N GLU A 118 -2.78 10.42 7.78
CA GLU A 118 -2.35 11.82 7.85
C GLU A 118 -2.30 12.34 9.28
N ALA A 119 -3.32 12.03 10.10
CA ALA A 119 -3.35 12.42 11.51
C ALA A 119 -2.20 11.76 12.29
N HIS A 120 -1.94 10.46 12.06
CA HIS A 120 -0.81 9.75 12.65
C HIS A 120 0.53 10.41 12.27
N ALA A 121 0.74 10.66 10.97
CA ALA A 121 1.96 11.27 10.47
C ALA A 121 2.18 12.71 10.97
N GLN A 122 1.11 13.47 11.22
CA GLN A 122 1.21 14.81 11.84
C GLN A 122 1.57 14.74 13.32
N GLY A 123 1.10 13.72 14.03
CA GLY A 123 1.45 13.45 15.43
C GLY A 123 2.92 13.11 15.59
N GLU A 124 3.50 12.32 14.68
CA GLU A 124 4.94 11.96 14.73
C GLU A 124 5.89 13.11 14.32
N ARG A 125 5.37 14.19 13.72
CA ARG A 125 6.19 15.35 13.31
C ARG A 125 6.36 16.41 14.40
N ARG A 126 5.72 16.25 15.57
CA ARG A 126 5.82 17.18 16.71
C ARG A 126 6.85 16.70 17.72
#